data_AF-A0A7W0G510-F1
#
_entry.id   AF-A0A7W0G510-F1
#
_cell.length_a   1.000
_cell.length_b   1.000
_cell.length_c   1.000
_cell.angle_alpha   90.00
_cell.angle_beta   90.00
_cell.angle_gamma   90.00
#
_symmetry.space_group_name_H-M   'P 1'
#
loop_
_entity.id
_entity.type
_entity.pdbx_description
1 polymer ?
#
loop_
_entity_poly.entity_id
_entity_poly.type
_entity_poly.pdbx_seq_one_letter_code
_entity_poly.pdbx_strand_id
1 'polypeptide(L)'
;MMKRKRLRCFTAALLLLCAAAVCGGAPAEVSAQTSPARAVAGAGEMKGRGEASKLSPEEELLVRESKAAIIETGFSERYFDAHFKPIKVHNSPGDRRVVWRFRLDGYEVIINDSIGFYTDARGRRVDSHMVGAALGRTRDIRRAISFPRAQRAMKACIGEYSPGSILLQRFDADGRVSLVFSAVSLPPPAEPASGAGQPPPSPAARQLPEGVRPGGKKKPFLGIGSIDLETGRCVKGVAQVGSPQPPANPQPAP
;
A
#
# COMPACT_ATOMS: atom_id res chain seq x y z
N MET A 1 21.47 66.53 25.67
CA MET A 1 21.19 65.74 26.90
C MET A 1 20.01 64.82 26.65
N MET A 2 20.28 63.51 26.56
CA MET A 2 19.32 62.45 26.18
C MET A 2 18.36 62.11 27.32
N LYS A 3 17.05 62.12 27.07
CA LYS A 3 16.03 61.55 27.96
C LYS A 3 15.62 60.17 27.44
N ARG A 4 16.07 59.11 28.14
CA ARG A 4 15.64 57.72 27.91
C ARG A 4 14.19 57.55 28.38
N LYS A 5 13.27 57.19 27.48
CA LYS A 5 11.89 56.78 27.82
C LYS A 5 11.85 55.26 28.04
N ARG A 6 11.19 54.88 29.13
CA ARG A 6 11.08 53.51 29.67
C ARG A 6 10.18 52.64 28.78
N LEU A 7 10.66 51.47 28.42
CA LEU A 7 9.92 50.40 27.75
C LEU A 7 9.11 49.65 28.81
N ARG A 8 7.77 49.63 28.68
CA ARG A 8 6.89 48.83 29.54
C ARG A 8 6.68 47.45 28.91
N CYS A 9 7.04 46.41 29.64
CA CYS A 9 6.65 45.02 29.38
C CYS A 9 5.13 44.88 29.51
N PHE A 10 4.46 44.39 28.47
CA PHE A 10 3.11 43.84 28.55
C PHE A 10 3.19 42.34 28.28
N THR A 11 3.13 41.57 29.36
CA THR A 11 2.95 40.12 29.34
C THR A 11 1.45 39.87 29.28
N ALA A 12 0.92 39.51 28.11
CA ALA A 12 -0.45 39.05 27.97
C ALA A 12 -0.44 37.52 27.84
N ALA A 13 -0.81 36.84 28.93
CA ALA A 13 -1.11 35.42 28.95
C ALA A 13 -2.50 35.22 28.34
N LEU A 14 -2.56 34.55 27.18
CA LEU A 14 -3.81 34.12 26.57
C LEU A 14 -3.84 32.58 26.59
N LEU A 15 -4.55 32.05 27.60
CA LEU A 15 -4.98 30.66 27.67
C LEU A 15 -6.12 30.46 26.65
N LEU A 16 -5.84 29.72 25.57
CA LEU A 16 -6.88 29.21 24.67
C LEU A 16 -7.02 27.70 24.90
N LEU A 17 -8.20 27.30 25.38
CA LEU A 17 -8.65 25.91 25.41
C LEU A 17 -8.81 25.39 23.97
N CYS A 18 -8.03 24.38 23.58
CA CYS A 18 -8.33 23.54 22.43
C CYS A 18 -9.24 22.39 22.86
N ALA A 19 -10.52 22.47 22.51
CA ALA A 19 -11.41 21.30 22.50
C ALA A 19 -11.09 20.47 21.26
N ALA A 20 -10.50 19.29 21.46
CA ALA A 20 -10.26 18.31 20.41
C ALA A 20 -11.57 17.59 20.07
N ALA A 21 -12.21 17.98 18.96
CA ALA A 21 -13.24 17.17 18.32
C ALA A 21 -12.56 16.01 17.58
N VAL A 22 -12.63 14.81 18.15
CA VAL A 22 -12.21 13.56 17.51
C VAL A 22 -13.26 13.20 16.46
N CYS A 23 -13.08 13.66 15.23
CA CYS A 23 -13.79 13.11 14.07
C CYS A 23 -13.09 11.82 13.65
N GLY A 24 -13.71 10.67 13.98
CA GLY A 24 -13.33 9.38 13.47
C GLY A 24 -13.62 9.28 11.97
N GLY A 25 -12.64 9.65 11.14
CA GLY A 25 -12.62 9.28 9.73
C GLY A 25 -12.17 7.83 9.60
N ALA A 26 -13.06 6.97 9.09
CA ALA A 26 -12.66 5.65 8.63
C ALA A 26 -11.54 5.80 7.58
N PRO A 27 -10.47 4.97 7.63
CA PRO A 27 -9.41 5.05 6.64
C PRO A 27 -9.99 4.74 5.26
N ALA A 28 -9.77 5.66 4.31
CA ALA A 28 -10.07 5.42 2.91
C ALA A 28 -9.29 4.19 2.45
N GLU A 29 -10.01 3.16 2.04
CA GLU A 29 -9.44 1.95 1.46
C GLU A 29 -8.84 2.30 0.10
N VAL A 30 -7.52 2.46 0.05
CA VAL A 30 -6.78 2.56 -1.22
C VAL A 30 -6.82 1.18 -1.86
N SER A 31 -7.84 0.95 -2.68
CA SER A 31 -7.97 -0.28 -3.45
C SER A 31 -7.01 -0.24 -4.64
N ALA A 32 -5.76 -0.63 -4.39
CA ALA A 32 -4.80 -0.94 -5.44
C ALA A 32 -5.26 -2.25 -6.11
N GLN A 33 -5.95 -2.14 -7.25
CA GLN A 33 -6.26 -3.29 -8.09
C GLN A 33 -4.95 -3.89 -8.58
N THR A 34 -4.53 -4.93 -7.88
CA THR A 34 -3.38 -5.75 -8.19
C THR A 34 -3.73 -6.59 -9.42
N SER A 35 -3.19 -6.21 -10.58
CA SER A 35 -3.03 -7.21 -11.64
C SER A 35 -1.97 -8.20 -11.20
N PRO A 36 -2.20 -9.52 -11.33
CA PRO A 36 -1.15 -10.50 -11.08
C PRO A 36 0.04 -10.12 -11.95
N ALA A 37 1.24 -10.12 -11.35
CA ALA A 37 2.49 -9.82 -12.02
C ALA A 37 2.73 -10.84 -13.15
N ARG A 38 2.13 -10.61 -14.31
CA ARG A 38 2.48 -11.29 -15.55
C ARG A 38 3.74 -10.58 -16.02
N ALA A 39 4.90 -11.10 -15.65
CA ALA A 39 6.12 -10.82 -16.39
C ALA A 39 5.88 -11.31 -17.81
N VAL A 40 5.49 -10.40 -18.70
CA VAL A 40 5.15 -10.70 -20.08
C VAL A 40 6.45 -10.94 -20.85
N ALA A 41 6.97 -12.16 -20.77
CA ALA A 41 7.64 -12.77 -21.91
C ALA A 41 6.52 -13.40 -22.77
N GLY A 42 6.02 -12.66 -23.76
CA GLY A 42 5.00 -13.18 -24.68
C GLY A 42 3.95 -12.14 -25.04
N ALA A 43 4.13 -11.51 -26.21
CA ALA A 43 3.18 -10.64 -26.88
C ALA A 43 1.77 -11.27 -26.93
N GLY A 44 0.90 -10.81 -26.04
CA GLY A 44 -0.55 -10.94 -26.15
C GLY A 44 -1.09 -9.55 -26.42
N GLU A 45 -1.07 -9.16 -27.70
CA GLU A 45 -1.62 -7.92 -28.20
C GLU A 45 -3.13 -7.90 -27.92
N MET A 46 -3.53 -7.21 -26.84
CA MET A 46 -4.93 -6.82 -26.65
C MET A 46 -5.29 -5.86 -27.77
N LYS A 47 -5.83 -6.43 -28.85
CA LYS A 47 -6.46 -5.72 -29.97
C LYS A 47 -7.78 -5.10 -29.48
N GLY A 48 -7.66 -4.03 -28.72
CA GLY A 48 -8.75 -3.16 -28.30
C GLY A 48 -8.67 -1.85 -29.07
N ARG A 49 -9.60 -1.68 -30.02
CA ARG A 49 -9.91 -0.44 -30.73
C ARG A 49 -9.88 0.79 -29.82
N GLY A 50 -9.43 1.90 -30.39
CA GLY A 50 -9.84 3.23 -29.97
C GLY A 50 -8.85 4.23 -30.49
N GLU A 51 -9.26 5.06 -31.45
CA GLU A 51 -8.67 6.39 -31.63
C GLU A 51 -8.35 6.97 -30.25
N ALA A 52 -7.25 7.70 -30.13
CA ALA A 52 -7.08 8.62 -29.01
C ALA A 52 -8.26 9.60 -29.08
N SER A 53 -9.40 9.23 -28.46
CA SER A 53 -10.55 10.10 -28.31
C SER A 53 -9.99 11.31 -27.62
N LYS A 54 -9.98 12.42 -28.37
CA LYS A 54 -9.45 13.67 -27.90
C LYS A 54 -10.20 14.00 -26.61
N LEU A 55 -9.46 14.12 -25.51
CA LEU A 55 -10.01 14.45 -24.21
C LEU A 55 -10.82 15.75 -24.32
N SER A 56 -11.94 15.84 -23.61
CA SER A 56 -12.65 17.12 -23.49
C SER A 56 -11.76 18.13 -22.74
N PRO A 57 -11.99 19.45 -22.90
CA PRO A 57 -11.24 20.45 -22.13
C PRO A 57 -11.29 20.24 -20.60
N GLU A 58 -12.42 19.74 -20.09
CA GLU A 58 -12.59 19.40 -18.67
C GLU A 58 -11.80 18.15 -18.28
N GLU A 59 -11.72 17.14 -19.14
CA GLU A 59 -10.89 15.96 -18.91
C GLU A 59 -9.40 16.31 -18.99
N GLU A 60 -8.99 17.18 -19.91
CA GLU A 60 -7.62 17.69 -19.98
C GLU A 60 -7.24 18.46 -18.71
N LEU A 61 -8.17 19.26 -18.16
CA LEU A 61 -7.99 19.94 -16.88
C LEU A 61 -7.76 18.92 -15.75
N LEU A 62 -8.60 17.88 -15.65
CA LEU A 62 -8.46 16.82 -14.66
C LEU A 62 -7.10 16.11 -14.74
N VAL A 63 -6.67 15.76 -15.96
CA VAL A 63 -5.37 15.12 -16.20
C VAL A 63 -4.23 16.05 -15.77
N ARG A 64 -4.31 17.33 -16.10
CA ARG A 64 -3.28 18.32 -15.73
C ARG A 64 -3.19 18.51 -14.21
N GLU A 65 -4.32 18.65 -13.53
CA GLU A 65 -4.36 18.81 -12.08
C GLU A 65 -3.89 17.54 -11.35
N SER A 66 -4.29 16.36 -11.85
CA SER A 66 -3.81 15.07 -11.34
C SER A 66 -2.29 14.90 -11.54
N LYS A 67 -1.75 15.28 -12.72
CA LYS A 67 -0.29 15.33 -12.96
C LYS A 67 0.39 16.25 -11.95
N ALA A 68 -0.15 17.45 -11.74
CA ALA A 68 0.42 18.41 -10.78
C ALA A 68 0.43 17.83 -9.35
N ALA A 69 -0.66 17.20 -8.92
CA ALA A 69 -0.76 16.55 -7.61
C ALA A 69 0.28 15.41 -7.44
N ILE A 70 0.54 14.62 -8.48
CA ILE A 70 1.59 13.58 -8.44
C ILE A 70 2.99 14.21 -8.40
N ILE A 71 3.26 15.26 -9.18
CA ILE A 71 4.56 15.94 -9.17
C ILE A 71 4.82 16.61 -7.81
N GLU A 72 3.81 17.21 -7.19
CA GLU A 72 3.91 17.84 -5.87
C GLU A 72 4.37 16.87 -4.77
N THR A 73 4.13 15.56 -4.95
CA THR A 73 4.64 14.54 -4.02
C THR A 73 6.17 14.45 -4.00
N GLY A 74 6.86 14.89 -5.06
CA GLY A 74 8.33 14.89 -5.15
C GLY A 74 8.93 14.25 -6.41
N PHE A 75 8.13 13.68 -7.31
CA PHE A 75 8.60 13.23 -8.62
C PHE A 75 8.96 14.44 -9.50
N SER A 76 10.06 14.37 -10.24
CA SER A 76 10.36 15.39 -11.23
C SER A 76 9.38 15.32 -12.40
N GLU A 77 9.12 16.46 -13.03
CA GLU A 77 8.25 16.51 -14.20
C GLU A 77 8.77 15.63 -15.34
N ARG A 78 10.08 15.67 -15.60
CA ARG A 78 10.72 14.82 -16.61
C ARG A 78 10.51 13.32 -16.32
N TYR A 79 10.60 12.93 -15.05
CA TYR A 79 10.34 11.55 -14.64
C TYR A 79 8.88 11.17 -14.85
N PHE A 80 7.96 12.06 -14.44
CA PHE A 80 6.53 11.86 -14.64
C PHE A 80 6.21 11.59 -16.12
N ASP A 81 6.67 12.46 -17.02
CA ASP A 81 6.36 12.37 -18.45
C ASP A 81 6.93 11.10 -19.11
N ALA A 82 8.06 10.60 -18.58
CA ALA A 82 8.69 9.36 -19.05
C ALA A 82 7.94 8.10 -18.60
N HIS A 83 7.44 8.08 -17.36
CA HIS A 83 6.99 6.85 -16.70
C HIS A 83 5.47 6.74 -16.51
N PHE A 84 4.74 7.85 -16.55
CA PHE A 84 3.30 7.91 -16.33
C PHE A 84 2.56 8.17 -17.63
N LYS A 85 1.50 7.40 -17.88
CA LYS A 85 0.59 7.62 -19.00
C LYS A 85 -0.85 7.56 -18.51
N PRO A 86 -1.70 8.55 -18.83
CA PRO A 86 -3.12 8.44 -18.52
C PRO A 86 -3.70 7.34 -19.42
N ILE A 87 -4.42 6.40 -18.82
CA ILE A 87 -5.08 5.31 -19.57
C ILE A 87 -6.60 5.41 -19.52
N LYS A 88 -7.13 6.16 -18.56
CA LYS A 88 -8.58 6.40 -18.45
C LYS A 88 -8.84 7.67 -17.65
N VAL A 89 -9.83 8.45 -18.09
CA VAL A 89 -10.36 9.58 -17.34
C VAL A 89 -11.85 9.31 -17.13
N HIS A 90 -12.33 9.55 -15.91
CA HIS A 90 -13.74 9.55 -15.59
C HIS A 90 -14.10 10.96 -15.13
N ASN A 91 -15.08 11.57 -15.79
CA ASN A 91 -15.57 12.91 -15.46
C ASN A 91 -17.09 12.90 -15.39
N SER A 92 -17.64 12.17 -14.44
CA SER A 92 -19.08 12.09 -14.19
C SER A 92 -19.44 12.67 -12.83
N PRO A 93 -20.66 13.22 -12.64
CA PRO A 93 -21.12 13.61 -11.31
C PRO A 93 -21.01 12.43 -10.32
N GLY A 94 -20.28 12.62 -9.23
CA GLY A 94 -20.04 11.60 -8.22
C GLY A 94 -18.87 10.64 -8.49
N ASP A 95 -18.31 10.62 -9.70
CA ASP A 95 -17.10 9.85 -10.03
C ASP A 95 -16.19 10.66 -10.97
N ARG A 96 -15.24 11.37 -10.35
CA ARG A 96 -14.13 12.04 -11.03
C ARG A 96 -12.83 11.33 -10.66
N ARG A 97 -12.11 10.80 -11.65
CA ARG A 97 -10.82 10.14 -11.42
C ARG A 97 -9.97 10.12 -12.67
N VAL A 98 -8.65 10.11 -12.47
CA VAL A 98 -7.66 9.86 -13.52
C VAL A 98 -6.93 8.57 -13.19
N VAL A 99 -6.95 7.63 -14.13
CA VAL A 99 -6.24 6.36 -14.01
C VAL A 99 -4.94 6.46 -14.80
N TRP A 100 -3.85 6.39 -14.06
CA TRP A 100 -2.50 6.43 -14.59
C TRP A 100 -1.91 5.02 -14.65
N ARG A 101 -1.22 4.74 -15.76
CA ARG A 101 -0.30 3.62 -15.87
C ARG A 101 1.12 4.11 -15.60
N PHE A 102 1.73 3.59 -14.55
CA PHE A 102 3.14 3.80 -14.22
C PHE A 102 3.97 2.63 -14.76
N ARG A 103 5.07 2.92 -15.46
CA ARG A 103 6.00 1.91 -15.98
C ARG A 103 7.46 2.24 -15.65
N LEU A 104 8.19 1.27 -15.11
CA LEU A 104 9.62 1.38 -14.85
C LEU A 104 10.28 0.01 -15.05
N ASP A 105 11.30 -0.07 -15.91
CA ASP A 105 12.13 -1.27 -16.14
C ASP A 105 11.33 -2.58 -16.31
N GLY A 106 10.22 -2.52 -17.06
CA GLY A 106 9.35 -3.67 -17.34
C GLY A 106 8.30 -3.97 -16.27
N TYR A 107 8.31 -3.25 -15.14
CA TYR A 107 7.23 -3.26 -14.17
C TYR A 107 6.12 -2.30 -14.59
N GLU A 108 4.87 -2.67 -14.30
CA GLU A 108 3.69 -1.84 -14.53
C GLU A 108 2.83 -1.80 -13.26
N VAL A 109 2.36 -0.60 -12.91
CA VAL A 109 1.43 -0.36 -11.80
C VAL A 109 0.31 0.57 -12.27
N ILE A 110 -0.92 0.30 -11.84
CA ILE A 110 -2.06 1.20 -12.06
C ILE A 110 -2.26 2.07 -10.83
N ILE A 111 -2.32 3.38 -11.05
CA ILE A 111 -2.51 4.38 -10.00
C ILE A 111 -3.84 5.07 -10.29
N ASN A 112 -4.74 5.02 -9.32
CA ASN A 112 -6.03 5.68 -9.39
C ASN A 112 -5.97 6.97 -8.58
N ASP A 113 -6.11 8.12 -9.24
CA ASP A 113 -6.30 9.40 -8.56
C ASP A 113 -7.80 9.72 -8.54
N SER A 114 -8.45 9.46 -7.41
CA SER A 114 -9.82 9.87 -7.15
C SER A 114 -9.86 11.35 -6.76
N ILE A 115 -10.77 12.09 -7.38
CA ILE A 115 -10.82 13.56 -7.29
C ILE A 115 -12.14 13.96 -6.62
N GLY A 116 -12.04 14.29 -5.34
CA GLY A 116 -13.11 14.91 -4.57
C GLY A 116 -13.10 16.43 -4.72
N PHE A 117 -14.01 17.10 -4.02
CA PHE A 117 -13.94 18.54 -3.82
C PHE A 117 -14.50 18.92 -2.45
N TYR A 118 -14.04 20.03 -1.92
CA TYR A 118 -14.65 20.71 -0.78
C TYR A 118 -14.82 22.19 -1.10
N THR A 119 -15.54 22.90 -0.24
CA THR A 119 -15.69 24.36 -0.34
C THR A 119 -14.85 25.02 0.74
N ASP A 120 -13.96 25.92 0.36
CA ASP A 120 -13.14 26.67 1.32
C ASP A 120 -13.96 27.72 2.09
N ALA A 121 -13.35 28.37 3.09
CA ALA A 121 -14.02 29.39 3.90
C ALA A 121 -14.53 30.61 3.11
N ARG A 122 -14.10 30.78 1.85
CA ARG A 122 -14.52 31.87 0.96
C ARG A 122 -15.61 31.43 -0.02
N GLY A 123 -16.16 30.21 0.15
CA GLY A 123 -17.17 29.66 -0.76
C GLY A 123 -16.58 29.14 -2.07
N ARG A 124 -15.25 29.02 -2.20
CA ARG A 124 -14.63 28.54 -3.45
C ARG A 124 -14.50 27.03 -3.42
N ARG A 125 -14.82 26.40 -4.55
CA ARG A 125 -14.54 24.98 -4.76
C ARG A 125 -13.03 24.74 -4.81
N VAL A 126 -12.58 23.75 -4.05
CA VAL A 126 -11.20 23.25 -4.07
C VAL A 126 -11.26 21.76 -4.36
N ASP A 127 -10.68 21.34 -5.48
CA ASP A 127 -10.56 19.93 -5.81
C ASP A 127 -9.50 19.26 -4.92
N SER A 128 -9.76 18.02 -4.51
CA SER A 128 -8.92 17.25 -3.60
C SER A 128 -8.51 15.94 -4.25
N HIS A 129 -7.20 15.77 -4.46
CA HIS A 129 -6.60 14.62 -5.11
C HIS A 129 -6.16 13.57 -4.10
N MET A 130 -6.74 12.36 -4.16
CA MET A 130 -6.40 11.28 -3.23
C MET A 130 -4.98 10.74 -3.48
N VAL A 131 -4.44 10.89 -4.69
CA VAL A 131 -3.10 10.37 -5.03
C VAL A 131 -1.99 11.01 -4.19
N GLY A 132 -2.12 12.30 -3.84
CA GLY A 132 -1.14 13.00 -3.00
C GLY A 132 -1.04 12.36 -1.61
N ALA A 133 -2.18 12.02 -1.01
CA ALA A 133 -2.22 11.33 0.29
C ALA A 133 -1.74 9.88 0.18
N ALA A 134 -2.13 9.15 -0.86
CA ALA A 134 -1.75 7.75 -1.06
C ALA A 134 -0.23 7.58 -1.26
N LEU A 135 0.38 8.43 -2.11
CA LEU A 135 1.81 8.41 -2.35
C LEU A 135 2.57 9.05 -1.17
N GLY A 136 2.19 10.24 -0.70
CA GLY A 136 2.96 10.97 0.31
C GLY A 136 4.21 11.60 -0.28
N ARG A 137 5.38 11.34 0.30
CA ARG A 137 6.65 11.87 -0.20
C ARG A 137 7.27 10.91 -1.21
N THR A 138 7.58 11.39 -2.40
CA THR A 138 8.16 10.62 -3.50
C THR A 138 9.52 11.19 -3.91
N ARG A 139 10.19 10.46 -4.80
CA ARG A 139 11.38 10.87 -5.55
C ARG A 139 11.44 10.04 -6.82
N ASP A 140 12.22 10.49 -7.79
CA ASP A 140 12.51 9.69 -8.98
C ASP A 140 13.18 8.36 -8.60
N ILE A 141 12.56 7.25 -9.00
CA ILE A 141 13.12 5.91 -8.81
C ILE A 141 14.07 5.65 -9.98
N ARG A 142 15.37 5.56 -9.70
CA ARG A 142 16.40 5.58 -10.74
C ARG A 142 16.39 4.34 -11.62
N ARG A 143 16.10 3.19 -11.01
CA ARG A 143 16.04 1.87 -11.65
C ARG A 143 15.33 0.88 -10.74
N ALA A 144 14.83 -0.19 -11.32
CA ALA A 144 14.38 -1.38 -10.61
C ALA A 144 15.28 -2.59 -10.94
N ILE A 145 15.48 -3.48 -9.97
CA ILE A 145 16.10 -4.77 -10.20
C ILE A 145 15.24 -5.60 -11.15
N SER A 146 15.85 -6.48 -11.95
CA SER A 146 15.09 -7.36 -12.84
C SER A 146 14.15 -8.30 -12.07
N PHE A 147 13.04 -8.69 -12.70
CA PHE A 147 12.06 -9.59 -12.08
C PHE A 147 12.67 -10.91 -11.59
N PRO A 148 13.57 -11.60 -12.34
CA PRO A 148 14.23 -12.79 -11.82
C PRO A 148 15.07 -12.53 -10.55
N ARG A 149 15.69 -11.35 -10.43
CA ARG A 149 16.43 -10.96 -9.22
C ARG A 149 15.48 -10.71 -8.06
N ALA A 150 14.34 -10.05 -8.30
CA ALA A 150 13.31 -9.83 -7.29
C ALA A 150 12.71 -11.14 -6.78
N GLN A 151 12.44 -12.11 -7.67
CA GLN A 151 11.95 -13.44 -7.30
C GLN A 151 12.94 -14.21 -6.42
N ARG A 152 14.23 -14.20 -6.78
CA ARG A 152 15.28 -14.82 -5.94
C ARG A 152 15.37 -14.18 -4.57
N ALA A 153 15.30 -12.84 -4.50
CA ALA A 153 15.31 -12.11 -3.24
C ALA A 153 14.09 -12.44 -2.37
N MET A 154 12.89 -12.51 -2.98
CA MET A 154 11.66 -12.90 -2.29
C MET A 154 11.75 -14.34 -1.75
N LYS A 155 12.23 -15.28 -2.58
CA LYS A 155 12.40 -16.68 -2.18
C LYS A 155 13.36 -16.84 -1.01
N ALA A 156 14.49 -16.13 -1.04
CA ALA A 156 15.45 -16.10 0.06
C ALA A 156 14.87 -15.47 1.34
N CYS A 157 13.90 -14.56 1.20
CA CYS A 157 13.32 -13.82 2.32
C CYS A 157 12.22 -14.59 3.05
N ILE A 158 11.26 -15.16 2.32
CA ILE A 158 10.06 -15.78 2.90
C ILE A 158 9.86 -17.26 2.52
N GLY A 159 10.82 -17.87 1.82
CA GLY A 159 10.70 -19.26 1.34
C GLY A 159 9.85 -19.35 0.07
N GLU A 160 9.15 -20.46 -0.12
CA GLU A 160 8.18 -20.57 -1.21
C GLU A 160 6.99 -19.61 -0.97
N TYR A 161 6.49 -19.00 -2.04
CA TYR A 161 5.47 -17.95 -1.94
C TYR A 161 4.47 -18.01 -3.10
N SER A 162 3.25 -17.55 -2.87
CA SER A 162 2.22 -17.41 -3.92
C SER A 162 2.59 -16.28 -4.88
N PRO A 163 2.12 -16.28 -6.14
CA PRO A 163 2.34 -15.15 -7.06
C PRO A 163 2.10 -13.80 -6.38
N GLY A 164 3.09 -12.91 -6.47
CA GLY A 164 3.07 -11.63 -5.78
C GLY A 164 2.49 -10.49 -6.62
N SER A 165 2.50 -9.30 -6.03
CA SER A 165 1.99 -8.06 -6.59
C SER A 165 3.08 -7.00 -6.69
N ILE A 166 2.98 -6.14 -7.70
CA ILE A 166 3.82 -4.94 -7.82
C ILE A 166 3.00 -3.74 -7.38
N LEU A 167 3.53 -2.99 -6.43
CA LEU A 167 2.85 -1.86 -5.80
C LEU A 167 3.77 -0.64 -5.81
N LEU A 168 3.20 0.54 -6.01
CA LEU A 168 3.88 1.80 -5.74
C LEU A 168 3.36 2.32 -4.40
N GLN A 169 4.13 2.14 -3.33
CA GLN A 169 3.67 2.44 -1.96
C GLN A 169 4.81 2.89 -1.06
N ARG A 170 4.47 3.48 0.08
CA ARG A 170 5.45 3.82 1.12
C ARG A 170 6.03 2.54 1.70
N PHE A 171 7.37 2.43 1.73
CA PHE A 171 8.03 1.16 2.07
C PHE A 171 8.99 1.26 3.27
N ASP A 172 9.53 2.44 3.57
CA ASP A 172 10.50 2.64 4.64
C ASP A 172 9.98 3.51 5.80
N ALA A 173 10.76 3.56 6.89
CA ALA A 173 10.46 4.40 8.05
C ALA A 173 10.48 5.89 7.72
N ASP A 174 11.21 6.28 6.67
CA ASP A 174 11.23 7.65 6.15
C ASP A 174 9.93 8.00 5.40
N GLY A 175 9.04 7.02 5.21
CA GLY A 175 7.75 7.17 4.55
C GLY A 175 7.85 7.46 3.06
N ARG A 176 8.99 7.13 2.43
CA ARG A 176 9.19 7.35 1.01
C ARG A 176 8.51 6.26 0.19
N VAL A 177 7.94 6.67 -0.93
CA VAL A 177 7.39 5.74 -1.92
C VAL A 177 8.50 4.98 -2.61
N SER A 178 8.32 3.67 -2.70
CA SER A 178 9.13 2.75 -3.49
C SER A 178 8.23 1.90 -4.39
N LEU A 179 8.83 1.40 -5.46
CA LEU A 179 8.24 0.30 -6.23
C LEU A 179 8.55 -1.00 -5.50
N VAL A 180 7.51 -1.72 -5.08
CA VAL A 180 7.62 -2.87 -4.17
C VAL A 180 7.06 -4.12 -4.82
N PHE A 181 7.77 -5.23 -4.72
CA PHE A 181 7.25 -6.56 -5.01
C PHE A 181 6.83 -7.23 -3.71
N SER A 182 5.53 -7.51 -3.53
CA SER A 182 4.98 -8.09 -2.30
C SER A 182 4.42 -9.49 -2.57
N ALA A 183 4.61 -10.43 -1.63
CA ALA A 183 4.10 -11.79 -1.73
C ALA A 183 3.83 -12.41 -0.36
N VAL A 184 3.08 -13.51 -0.35
CA VAL A 184 2.72 -14.26 0.86
C VAL A 184 3.38 -15.64 0.81
N SER A 185 4.00 -16.06 1.91
CA SER A 185 4.64 -17.37 2.03
C SER A 185 3.59 -18.48 1.92
N LEU A 186 3.92 -19.53 1.19
CA LEU A 186 3.14 -20.76 1.20
C LEU A 186 3.46 -21.55 2.47
N PRO A 187 2.45 -22.13 3.15
CA PRO A 187 2.72 -23.05 4.24
C PRO A 187 3.54 -24.22 3.69
N PRO A 188 4.49 -24.77 4.48
CA PRO A 188 5.18 -25.98 4.08
C PRO A 188 4.14 -27.08 3.80
N PRO A 189 4.37 -27.96 2.81
CA PRO A 189 3.53 -29.13 2.61
C PRO A 189 3.37 -29.84 3.95
N ALA A 190 2.14 -30.23 4.30
CA ALA A 190 1.94 -31.11 5.44
C ALA A 190 2.82 -32.34 5.20
N GLU A 191 3.75 -32.62 6.11
CA GLU A 191 4.54 -33.83 6.01
C GLU A 191 3.56 -35.00 5.85
N PRO A 192 3.70 -35.84 4.80
CA PRO A 192 2.92 -37.06 4.74
C PRO A 192 3.18 -37.77 6.07
N ALA A 193 2.11 -38.12 6.80
CA ALA A 193 2.20 -38.81 8.06
C ALA A 193 3.15 -39.99 7.90
N SER A 194 4.39 -39.82 8.35
CA SER A 194 5.44 -40.80 8.17
C SER A 194 5.08 -41.97 9.09
N GLY A 195 4.69 -43.08 8.47
CA GLY A 195 4.65 -44.40 9.10
C GLY A 195 3.42 -44.72 9.93
N ALA A 196 2.38 -45.22 9.28
CA ALA A 196 1.72 -46.39 9.84
C ALA A 196 2.74 -47.54 9.83
N GLY A 197 3.27 -47.89 11.02
CA GLY A 197 3.72 -49.24 11.32
C GLY A 197 5.18 -49.61 11.03
N GLN A 198 6.10 -49.20 11.92
CA GLN A 198 7.07 -50.16 12.47
C GLN A 198 7.36 -49.76 13.92
N PRO A 199 6.91 -50.55 14.92
CA PRO A 199 7.24 -50.27 16.31
C PRO A 199 8.73 -50.52 16.55
N PRO A 200 9.47 -49.59 17.18
CA PRO A 200 10.81 -49.89 17.67
C PRO A 200 10.71 -50.93 18.79
N PRO A 201 11.65 -51.89 18.90
CA PRO A 201 11.73 -52.75 20.06
C PRO A 201 12.06 -51.91 21.29
N SER A 202 11.17 -51.96 22.27
CA SER A 202 11.30 -51.32 23.57
C SER A 202 12.55 -51.82 24.31
N PRO A 203 13.24 -50.92 25.02
CA PRO A 203 13.47 -51.24 26.43
C PRO A 203 13.22 -50.04 27.36
N ALA A 204 12.56 -50.37 28.46
CA ALA A 204 12.61 -49.72 29.77
C ALA A 204 12.01 -48.29 29.91
N ALA A 205 10.91 -48.27 30.66
CA ALA A 205 10.22 -47.12 31.21
C ALA A 205 11.14 -46.09 31.88
N ARG A 206 11.03 -44.83 31.41
CA ARG A 206 11.18 -43.64 32.24
C ARG A 206 9.87 -42.88 32.20
N GLN A 207 9.20 -42.85 33.34
CA GLN A 207 7.98 -42.07 33.58
C GLN A 207 8.31 -40.58 33.40
N LEU A 208 7.70 -39.96 32.39
CA LEU A 208 7.54 -38.51 32.30
C LEU A 208 6.11 -38.17 32.73
N PRO A 209 5.90 -37.08 33.50
CA PRO A 209 4.60 -36.74 34.03
C PRO A 209 3.60 -36.38 32.93
N GLU A 210 2.45 -37.05 32.99
CA GLU A 210 1.21 -36.72 32.28
C GLU A 210 0.79 -35.29 32.59
N GLY A 211 0.69 -34.44 31.57
CA GLY A 211 0.19 -33.08 31.80
C GLY A 211 0.28 -32.08 30.67
N VAL A 212 0.42 -32.48 29.40
CA VAL A 212 0.24 -31.52 28.28
C VAL A 212 -0.59 -32.17 27.18
N ARG A 213 -1.91 -31.93 27.24
CA ARG A 213 -2.81 -32.18 26.11
C ARG A 213 -2.40 -31.25 24.96
N PRO A 214 -2.13 -31.75 23.74
CA PRO A 214 -1.90 -30.92 22.56
C PRO A 214 -3.23 -30.34 22.06
N GLY A 215 -3.80 -29.44 22.86
CA GLY A 215 -5.08 -28.81 22.60
C GLY A 215 -4.89 -27.36 22.18
N GLY A 216 -4.61 -27.14 20.90
CA GLY A 216 -4.60 -25.80 20.34
C GLY A 216 -4.15 -25.82 18.89
N LYS A 217 -5.10 -25.83 17.95
CA LYS A 217 -4.85 -25.56 16.54
C LYS A 217 -4.26 -24.14 16.44
N LYS A 218 -2.94 -24.00 16.55
CA LYS A 218 -2.24 -22.72 16.35
C LYS A 218 -2.59 -22.27 14.93
N LYS A 219 -3.33 -21.17 14.82
CA LYS A 219 -3.69 -20.57 13.53
C LYS A 219 -2.41 -20.40 12.71
N PRO A 220 -2.38 -20.80 11.43
CA PRO A 220 -1.19 -20.64 10.62
C PRO A 220 -0.86 -19.16 10.52
N PHE A 221 0.38 -18.81 10.86
CA PHE A 221 0.95 -17.50 10.59
C PHE A 221 1.35 -17.45 9.11
N LEU A 222 0.89 -16.43 8.38
CA LEU A 222 1.34 -16.18 7.02
C LEU A 222 2.48 -15.17 7.07
N GLY A 223 3.64 -15.54 6.51
CA GLY A 223 4.71 -14.59 6.27
C GLY A 223 4.36 -13.72 5.07
N ILE A 224 4.47 -12.40 5.23
CA ILE A 224 4.34 -11.44 4.13
C ILE A 224 5.74 -10.91 3.84
N GLY A 225 6.20 -11.05 2.61
CA GLY A 225 7.48 -10.51 2.16
C GLY A 225 7.23 -9.31 1.27
N SER A 226 8.08 -8.30 1.37
CA SER A 226 8.05 -7.14 0.48
C SER A 226 9.47 -6.72 0.11
N ILE A 227 9.75 -6.64 -1.18
CA ILE A 227 11.05 -6.30 -1.76
C ILE A 227 10.95 -4.90 -2.34
N ASP A 228 11.78 -3.98 -1.85
CA ASP A 228 12.03 -2.72 -2.57
C ASP A 228 12.77 -3.03 -3.87
N LEU A 229 12.15 -2.73 -5.00
CA LEU A 229 12.72 -3.05 -6.31
C LEU A 229 13.87 -2.13 -6.69
N GLU A 230 14.06 -0.98 -6.05
CA GLU A 230 15.25 -0.15 -6.32
C GLU A 230 16.50 -0.73 -5.65
N THR A 231 16.36 -1.21 -4.41
CA THR A 231 17.49 -1.67 -3.57
C THR A 231 17.65 -3.18 -3.52
N GLY A 232 16.58 -3.93 -3.76
CA GLY A 232 16.48 -5.37 -3.52
C GLY A 232 16.37 -5.77 -2.05
N ARG A 233 16.17 -4.80 -1.13
CA ARG A 233 16.03 -5.07 0.30
C ARG A 233 14.66 -5.70 0.59
N CYS A 234 14.66 -6.79 1.36
CA CYS A 234 13.43 -7.41 1.84
C CYS A 234 13.03 -6.92 3.23
N VAL A 235 11.74 -6.75 3.45
CA VAL A 235 11.11 -6.65 4.75
C VAL A 235 10.12 -7.80 4.89
N LYS A 236 10.13 -8.46 6.05
CA LYS A 236 9.23 -9.57 6.39
C LYS A 236 8.26 -9.15 7.48
N GLY A 237 6.97 -9.28 7.21
CA GLY A 237 5.89 -9.20 8.17
C GLY A 237 5.29 -10.56 8.47
N VAL A 238 4.48 -10.64 9.52
CA VAL A 238 3.71 -11.83 9.87
C VAL A 238 2.26 -11.40 10.08
N ALA A 239 1.34 -12.06 9.38
CA ALA A 239 -0.10 -11.90 9.57
C ALA A 239 -0.67 -13.12 10.29
N GLN A 240 -1.45 -12.88 11.34
CA GLN A 240 -2.22 -13.93 11.98
C GLN A 240 -3.56 -14.07 11.24
N VAL A 241 -3.79 -15.23 10.63
CA VAL A 241 -5.06 -15.50 9.95
C VAL A 241 -6.12 -15.82 11.00
N GLY A 242 -6.89 -14.82 11.41
CA GLY A 242 -8.09 -15.00 12.22
C GLY A 242 -9.34 -14.68 11.39
N SER A 243 -10.32 -15.58 11.37
CA SER A 243 -11.68 -15.17 11.01
C SER A 243 -12.14 -14.13 12.04
N PRO A 244 -12.70 -12.97 11.63
CA PRO A 244 -13.44 -12.14 12.56
C PRO A 244 -14.54 -13.02 13.15
N GLN A 245 -14.50 -13.26 14.46
CA GLN A 245 -15.65 -13.85 15.13
C GLN A 245 -16.75 -12.78 15.07
N PRO A 246 -17.92 -13.06 14.48
CA PRO A 246 -19.03 -12.14 14.60
C PRO A 246 -19.26 -11.88 16.10
N PRO A 247 -19.52 -10.63 16.52
CA PRO A 247 -19.82 -10.34 17.90
C PRO A 247 -20.94 -11.27 18.36
N ALA A 248 -20.79 -11.87 19.54
CA ALA A 248 -21.86 -12.66 20.13
C ALA A 248 -23.12 -11.80 20.12
N ASN A 249 -24.22 -12.33 19.55
CA ASN A 249 -25.49 -11.60 19.50
C ASN A 249 -25.79 -11.09 20.91
N PRO A 250 -26.07 -9.78 21.10
CA PRO A 250 -26.46 -9.28 22.39
C PRO A 250 -27.70 -10.07 22.84
N GLN A 251 -27.61 -10.70 24.01
CA GLN A 251 -28.78 -11.33 24.60
C GLN A 251 -29.84 -10.24 24.81
N PRO A 252 -31.11 -10.50 24.46
CA PRO A 252 -32.19 -9.58 24.78
C PRO A 252 -32.17 -9.34 26.29
N ALA A 253 -32.18 -8.06 26.68
CA ALA A 253 -32.30 -7.68 28.09
C ALA A 253 -33.63 -8.20 28.66
N PRO A 254 -33.66 -8.61 29.94
CA PRO A 254 -34.87 -9.08 30.61
C PRO A 254 -35.92 -7.98 30.77
#